data_AF-A0AAF0ZBA2-F1
#
_entry.id   AF-A0AAF0ZBA2-F1
#
_cell.length_a   1.000
_cell.length_b   1.000
_cell.length_c   1.000
_cell.angle_alpha   90.00
_cell.angle_beta   90.00
_cell.angle_gamma   90.00
#
_symmetry.space_group_name_H-M   'P 1'
#
loop_
_entity.id
_entity.type
_entity.pdbx_description
1 polymer ?
#
loop_
_entity_poly.entity_id
_entity_poly.type
_entity_poly.pdbx_seq_one_letter_code
_entity_poly.pdbx_strand_id
1 'polypeptide(L)' 'MSEDTQKLRKMIENALADGVLSRAESEMIKREIYADKKVTPEEARLWQDLQRKISDGEVEIN' A
#
# COMPACT_ATOMS: atom_id res chain seq x y z
N MET A 1 -15.97 4.42 -3.94
CA MET A 1 -14.63 4.48 -3.34
C MET A 1 -14.70 5.39 -2.13
N SER A 2 -14.35 4.86 -0.95
CA SER A 2 -14.30 5.64 0.29
C SER A 2 -13.11 6.62 0.28
N GLU A 3 -13.13 7.63 1.16
CA GLU A 3 -12.02 8.58 1.31
C GLU A 3 -10.72 7.86 1.74
N ASP A 4 -10.82 6.87 2.63
CA ASP A 4 -9.70 6.07 3.11
C ASP A 4 -9.02 5.27 1.98
N THR A 5 -9.82 4.64 1.12
CA THR A 5 -9.32 3.90 -0.05
C THR A 5 -8.56 4.80 -1.02
N GLN A 6 -9.05 6.03 -1.24
CA GLN A 6 -8.36 6.99 -2.11
C GLN A 6 -7.04 7.48 -1.49
N LYS A 7 -7.03 7.70 -0.18
CA LYS A 7 -5.83 8.07 0.57
C LYS A 7 -4.79 6.96 0.52
N LEU A 8 -5.18 5.71 0.82
CA LEU A 8 -4.33 4.54 0.75
C LEU A 8 -3.70 4.38 -0.63
N ARG A 9 -4.52 4.50 -1.69
CA ARG A 9 -4.04 4.43 -3.07
C ARG A 9 -2.95 5.46 -3.35
N LYS A 10 -3.17 6.73 -2.97
CA LYS A 10 -2.16 7.80 -3.15
C LYS A 10 -0.88 7.51 -2.36
N MET A 11 -0.99 6.97 -1.15
CA MET A 11 0.18 6.59 -0.36
C MET A 11 0.99 5.50 -1.06
N ILE A 12 0.32 4.49 -1.61
CA ILE A 12 0.96 3.43 -2.39
C ILE A 12 1.59 4.01 -3.67
N GLU A 13 0.88 4.84 -4.43
CA GLU A 13 1.42 5.46 -5.65
C GLU A 13 2.66 6.31 -5.36
N ASN A 14 2.69 7.05 -4.25
CA ASN A 14 3.85 7.81 -3.83
C ASN A 14 5.02 6.93 -3.38
N ALA A 15 4.74 5.87 -2.61
CA ALA A 15 5.75 4.93 -2.12
C ALA A 15 6.31 3.99 -3.21
N LEU A 16 5.69 4.00 -4.40
CA LEU A 16 6.17 3.28 -5.57
C LEU A 16 6.80 4.20 -6.61
N ALA A 17 6.80 5.52 -6.39
CA ALA A 17 7.24 6.50 -7.39
C ALA A 17 8.75 6.41 -7.67
N ASP A 18 9.53 5.99 -6.69
CA ASP A 18 10.98 5.76 -6.78
C ASP A 18 11.34 4.29 -7.12
N GLY A 19 10.33 3.42 -7.24
CA GLY A 19 10.48 1.99 -7.49
C GLY A 19 10.96 1.17 -6.29
N VAL A 20 11.10 1.79 -5.11
CA VAL A 20 11.62 1.15 -3.90
C VAL A 20 10.64 1.35 -2.75
N LEU A 21 10.07 0.27 -2.25
CA LEU A 21 9.24 0.34 -1.05
C LEU A 21 10.13 0.26 0.19
N SER A 22 10.34 1.41 0.85
CA SER A 22 11.07 1.43 2.11
C SER A 22 10.28 0.76 3.22
N ARG A 23 10.97 0.16 4.20
CA ARG A 23 10.30 -0.40 5.40
C ARG A 23 9.35 0.59 6.07
N ALA A 24 9.77 1.85 6.19
CA ALA A 24 8.96 2.91 6.79
C ALA A 24 7.64 3.12 6.04
N GLU A 25 7.68 3.11 4.70
CA GLU A 25 6.50 3.28 3.85
C GLU A 25 5.58 2.07 3.93
N SER A 26 6.14 0.86 3.93
CA SER A 26 5.35 -0.36 4.11
C SER A 26 4.59 -0.36 5.44
N GLU A 27 5.21 0.14 6.51
CA GLU A 27 4.59 0.23 7.83
C GLU A 27 3.57 1.37 7.90
N MET A 28 3.80 2.49 7.20
CA MET A 28 2.81 3.56 7.06
C MET A 28 1.56 3.07 6.32
N ILE A 29 1.74 2.35 5.21
CA ILE A 29 0.63 1.79 4.41
C ILE A 29 -0.16 0.78 5.24
N LYS A 30 0.51 -0.15 5.94
CA LYS A 30 -0.18 -1.08 6.86
C LYS A 30 -0.94 -0.35 7.95
N ARG A 31 -0.33 0.66 8.59
CA ARG A 31 -1.00 1.44 9.63
C ARG A 31 -2.25 2.11 9.12
N GLU A 32 -2.22 2.67 7.92
CA GLU A 32 -3.39 3.29 7.30
C GLU A 32 -4.50 2.26 7.04
N ILE A 33 -4.17 1.09 6.48
CA ILE A 33 -5.12 -0.02 6.26
C ILE A 33 -5.83 -0.43 7.57
N TYR A 34 -5.09 -0.46 8.68
CA TYR A 34 -5.62 -0.85 9.99
C TYR A 34 -6.13 0.33 10.83
N ALA A 35 -6.03 1.57 10.36
CA ALA A 35 -6.32 2.77 11.15
C ALA A 35 -7.79 2.84 11.57
N ASP A 36 -8.70 2.53 10.64
CA ASP A 36 -10.15 2.55 10.87
C ASP A 36 -10.66 1.25 11.55
N LYS A 37 -9.76 0.33 11.92
CA LYS A 37 -10.07 -1.02 12.43
C LYS A 37 -10.98 -1.85 11.51
N LYS A 38 -11.14 -1.41 10.26
CA LYS A 38 -11.98 -2.04 9.25
C LYS A 38 -11.21 -2.08 7.95
N VAL A 39 -10.93 -3.28 7.48
CA VAL A 39 -10.31 -3.47 6.17
C VAL A 39 -11.42 -3.75 5.16
N THR A 40 -11.60 -2.84 4.22
CA THR A 40 -12.55 -3.03 3.12
C THR A 40 -11.95 -3.93 2.02
N PRO A 41 -12.79 -4.56 1.18
CA PRO A 41 -12.31 -5.37 0.05
C PRO A 41 -11.43 -4.57 -0.92
N GLU A 42 -11.69 -3.26 -1.08
CA GLU A 42 -10.91 -2.40 -1.95
C GLU A 42 -9.49 -2.17 -1.39
N GLU A 43 -9.36 -1.90 -0.09
CA GLU A 43 -8.05 -1.73 0.57
C GLU A 43 -7.25 -3.03 0.59
N ALA A 44 -7.90 -4.16 0.86
CA ALA A 44 -7.28 -5.47 0.76
C ALA A 44 -6.74 -5.75 -0.64
N ARG A 45 -7.50 -5.34 -1.68
CA ARG A 45 -7.08 -5.49 -3.08
C ARG A 45 -5.86 -4.60 -3.40
N LEU A 46 -5.84 -3.35 -2.93
CA LEU A 46 -4.69 -2.46 -3.10
C LEU A 46 -3.43 -3.02 -2.42
N TRP A 47 -3.58 -3.56 -1.21
CA TRP A 47 -2.48 -4.20 -0.50
C TRP A 47 -1.97 -5.45 -1.22
N GLN A 48 -2.86 -6.30 -1.72
CA GLN A 48 -2.49 -7.48 -2.51
C GLN A 48 -1.75 -7.11 -3.80
N ASP A 49 -2.18 -6.04 -4.49
CA ASP A 49 -1.51 -5.57 -5.70
C ASP A 49 -0.08 -5.11 -5.41
N LEU A 50 0.10 -4.34 -4.33
CA LEU A 50 1.43 -3.95 -3.84
C LEU A 50 2.30 -5.18 -3.51
N GLN A 51 1.77 -6.16 -2.79
CA GLN A 51 2.51 -7.39 -2.48
C GLN A 51 2.87 -8.20 -3.72
N ARG A 52 2.01 -8.21 -4.74
CA ARG A 52 2.31 -8.85 -6.02
C ARG A 52 3.48 -8.16 -6.70
N LYS A 53 3.47 -6.83 -6.80
CA LYS A 53 4.57 -6.06 -7.41
C LYS A 53 5.92 -6.33 -6.73
N ILE A 54 5.91 -6.41 -5.40
CA ILE A 54 7.09 -6.81 -4.62
C ILE A 54 7.53 -8.24 -4.97
N SER A 55 6.58 -9.18 -5.02
CA SER A 55 6.87 -10.60 -5.28
C SER A 55 7.37 -10.85 -6.70
N ASP A 56 6.86 -10.08 -7.67
CA ASP A 56 7.24 -10.14 -9.08
C ASP A 56 8.57 -9.42 -9.34
N GLY A 57 9.12 -8.73 -8.33
CA GLY A 57 10.36 -7.96 -8.43
C GLY A 57 10.22 -6.63 -9.18
N GLU A 58 8.99 -6.15 -9.40
CA GLU A 58 8.74 -4.79 -9.92
C GLU A 58 9.12 -3.70 -8.91
N VAL A 59 9.16 -4.06 -7.62
CA VAL A 59 9.42 -3.15 -6.50
C VAL A 59 10.41 -3.82 -5.55
N GLU A 60 11.53 -3.15 -5.29
CA GLU A 60 12.50 -3.62 -4.29
C GLU A 60 12.10 -3.16 -2.88
N ILE A 61 12.31 -4.01 -1.87
CA ILE A 61 12.16 -3.61 -0.46
C ILE A 61 13.53 -3.27 0.10
N ASN A 62 13.67 -2.07 0.67
CA ASN A 62 14.87 -1.60 1.38
C ASN A 62 14.58 -1.28 2.85
#